data_AF-X0VT77-F1
#
_entry.id   AF-X0VT77-F1
#
_cell.length_a   1.000
_cell.length_b   1.000
_cell.length_c   1.000
_cell.angle_alpha   90.00
_cell.angle_beta   90.00
_cell.angle_gamma   90.00
#
_symmetry.space_group_name_H-M   'P 1'
#
loop_
_entity.id
_entity.type
_entity.pdbx_description
1 polymer ?
#
loop_
_entity_poly.entity_id
_entity_poly.type
_entity_poly.pdbx_seq_one_letter_code
_entity_poly.pdbx_strand_id
1 'polypeptide(L)' 'MFWPLSIYGLGYPTERYIWAQVRILHETDKAILVDNGMKIWIPKWRIHGIRLRNNILEIY' A
#
# COMPACT_ATOMS: atom_id res chain seq x y z
N MET A 1 14.16 19.53 30.89
CA MET A 1 13.28 18.50 30.31
C MET A 1 13.04 18.85 28.85
N PHE A 2 13.81 18.23 27.94
CA PHE A 2 13.69 18.45 26.50
C PHE A 2 12.63 17.48 25.94
N TRP A 3 11.51 18.01 25.48
CA TRP A 3 10.53 17.27 24.68
C TRP A 3 11.04 17.17 23.24
N PRO A 4 11.23 15.98 22.63
CA PRO A 4 11.54 15.88 21.23
C PRO A 4 10.24 15.62 20.45
N LEU A 5 9.39 16.64 20.31
CA LEU A 5 8.41 16.64 19.21
C LEU A 5 9.15 17.09 17.96
N SER A 6 10.05 16.23 17.48
CA SER A 6 10.81 16.45 16.27
C SER A 6 9.86 16.30 15.07
N ILE A 7 9.50 17.44 14.48
CA ILE A 7 8.69 17.58 13.27
C ILE A 7 9.27 16.75 12.10
N TYR A 8 10.56 16.37 12.18
CA TYR A 8 11.23 15.47 11.25
C TYR A 8 10.57 14.08 11.13
N GLY A 9 9.92 13.59 12.19
CA GLY A 9 9.22 12.29 12.15
C GLY A 9 7.88 12.30 11.40
N LEU A 10 7.33 13.48 11.09
CA LEU A 10 6.08 13.64 10.33
C LEU A 10 6.33 13.84 8.83
N GLY A 11 7.47 14.43 8.45
CA GLY A 11 7.82 14.70 7.05
C GLY A 11 8.41 13.52 6.29
N TYR A 12 8.98 12.55 7.00
CA TYR A 12 9.49 11.29 6.46
C TYR A 12 8.71 10.14 7.11
N PRO A 13 7.53 9.73 6.59
CA PRO A 13 7.04 8.42 6.92
C PRO A 13 8.09 7.44 6.40
N THR A 14 8.94 6.93 7.30
CA THR A 14 9.71 5.70 7.07
C THR A 14 8.80 4.77 6.30
N GLU A 15 9.19 4.32 5.09
CA GLU A 15 8.32 3.59 4.17
C GLU A 15 7.56 2.48 4.92
N ARG A 16 6.35 2.81 5.36
CA ARG A 16 5.50 1.92 6.14
C ARG A 16 4.71 1.19 5.09
N TYR A 17 5.27 0.07 4.67
CA TYR A 17 4.55 -0.92 3.89
C TYR A 17 3.38 -1.40 4.75
N ILE A 18 2.18 -0.92 4.41
CA ILE A 18 0.94 -1.23 5.12
C ILE A 18 0.12 -2.12 4.19
N TRP A 19 -0.39 -3.22 4.73
CA TRP A 19 -1.36 -4.05 4.02
C TRP A 19 -2.59 -3.23 3.67
N ALA A 20 -2.82 -3.01 2.38
CA ALA A 20 -3.98 -2.29 1.87
C ALA A 20 -5.00 -3.27 1.31
N GLN A 21 -6.25 -3.17 1.77
CA GLN A 21 -7.37 -3.89 1.17
C GLN A 21 -7.65 -3.31 -0.21
N VAL A 22 -7.68 -4.16 -1.22
CA VAL A 22 -7.84 -3.75 -2.61
C VAL A 22 -8.77 -4.68 -3.36
N ARG A 23 -9.44 -4.16 -4.38
CA ARG A 23 -10.14 -4.95 -5.38
C ARG A 23 -9.38 -4.86 -6.69
N ILE A 24 -8.94 -6.00 -7.22
CA ILE A 24 -8.29 -6.03 -8.54
C ILE A 24 -9.35 -5.82 -9.60
N LEU A 25 -9.17 -4.79 -10.43
CA LEU A 25 -10.06 -4.49 -11.55
C LEU A 25 -9.47 -5.01 -12.87
N HIS A 26 -8.16 -4.91 -13.03
CA HIS A 26 -7.46 -5.32 -14.25
C HIS A 26 -6.01 -5.67 -13.97
N GLU A 27 -5.47 -6.61 -14.72
CA GLU A 27 -4.07 -7.02 -14.65
C GLU A 27 -3.41 -6.89 -16.02
N THR A 28 -2.20 -6.33 -16.02
CA THR A 28 -1.31 -6.30 -17.18
C THR A 28 -0.03 -7.07 -16.86
N ASP A 29 0.83 -7.25 -17.85
CA ASP A 29 2.15 -7.86 -17.68
C ASP A 29 2.94 -7.20 -16.53
N LYS A 30 2.92 -5.87 -16.43
CA LYS A 30 3.79 -5.10 -15.53
C LYS A 30 3.11 -4.50 -14.30
N ALA A 31 1.79 -4.35 -14.32
CA ALA A 31 1.04 -3.65 -13.29
C ALA A 31 -0.38 -4.20 -13.09
N ILE A 32 -0.92 -3.95 -11.90
CA ILE A 32 -2.27 -4.32 -11.51
C ILE A 32 -3.04 -3.03 -11.22
N LEU A 33 -4.21 -2.88 -11.81
CA LEU A 33 -5.16 -1.83 -11.48
C LEU A 33 -6.01 -2.29 -10.31
N VAL A 34 -5.93 -1.54 -9.21
CA VAL A 34 -6.69 -1.81 -8.00
C VAL A 34 -7.65 -0.68 -7.68
N ASP A 35 -8.72 -1.02 -6.96
CA ASP A 35 -9.67 -0.09 -6.37
C ASP A 35 -9.67 -0.25 -4.84
N ASN A 36 -9.38 0.84 -4.14
CA ASN A 36 -9.48 0.97 -2.69
C ASN A 36 -10.19 2.29 -2.34
N GLY A 37 -11.34 2.53 -2.97
CA GLY A 37 -12.01 3.83 -2.98
C GLY A 37 -11.42 4.84 -3.99
N MET A 38 -10.23 4.56 -4.52
CA MET A 38 -9.63 5.22 -5.67
C MET A 38 -8.99 4.19 -6.59
N LYS A 39 -9.06 4.44 -7.91
CA LYS A 39 -8.44 3.59 -8.94
C LYS A 39 -6.94 3.92 -9.04
N ILE A 40 -6.10 2.95 -8.73
CA ILE A 40 -4.64 3.12 -8.70
C ILE A 40 -3.96 1.99 -9.48
N TRP A 41 -3.01 2.35 -10.33
CA TRP A 41 -2.11 1.39 -10.95
C TRP A 41 -0.93 1.11 -10.03
N ILE A 42 -0.76 -0.15 -9.64
CA ILE A 42 0.36 -0.60 -8.82
C ILE A 42 1.24 -1.50 -9.67
N PRO A 43 2.50 -1.12 -9.90
CA PRO A 43 3.42 -1.97 -10.62
C PRO A 43 3.78 -3.22 -9.81
N LYS A 44 3.86 -4.39 -10.46
CA LYS A 44 4.09 -5.69 -9.79
C LYS A 44 5.39 -5.74 -8.99
N TRP A 45 6.43 -5.01 -9.44
CA TRP A 45 7.71 -4.95 -8.73
C TRP A 45 7.64 -4.20 -7.38
N ARG A 46 6.57 -3.44 -7.13
CA ARG A 46 6.28 -2.82 -5.83
C ARG A 46 5.39 -3.67 -4.93
N ILE A 47 4.86 -4.78 -5.43
CA ILE A 47 4.01 -5.68 -4.66
C ILE A 47 4.93 -6.74 -4.06
N HIS A 48 5.14 -6.64 -2.76
CA HIS A 48 5.97 -7.53 -1.96
C HIS A 48 5.17 -8.72 -1.43
N GLY A 49 3.85 -8.59 -1.26
CA GLY A 49 3.00 -9.69 -0.83
C GLY A 49 1.53 -9.52 -1.20
N ILE A 50 0.84 -10.64 -1.41
CA ILE A 50 -0.61 -10.69 -1.65
C ILE A 50 -1.21 -11.70 -0.68
N ARG A 51 -2.29 -11.32 -0.01
CA ARG A 51 -3.03 -12.21 0.90
C ARG A 51 -4.52 -12.08 0.65
N LEU A 52 -5.25 -13.19 0.81
CA LEU A 52 -6.71 -13.20 0.85
C LEU A 52 -7.15 -13.46 2.30
N ARG A 53 -7.95 -12.55 2.86
CA ARG A 53 -8.50 -12.67 4.22
C ARG A 53 -9.98 -12.35 4.20
N ASN A 54 -10.83 -13.29 4.64
CA ASN A 54 -12.29 -13.13 4.64
C ASN A 54 -12.85 -12.67 3.27
N ASN A 55 -12.33 -13.22 2.17
CA ASN A 55 -12.69 -12.85 0.79
C ASN A 55 -12.31 -11.41 0.38
N ILE A 56 -11.46 -10.75 1.16
CA ILE A 56 -10.88 -9.43 0.87
C ILE A 56 -9.42 -9.64 0.50
N LEU A 57 -9.00 -9.07 -0.62
CA LEU A 57 -7.61 -9.13 -1.06
C LEU A 57 -6.82 -7.99 -0.43
N GLU A 58 -5.66 -8.31 0.13
CA GLU A 58 -4.74 -7.38 0.75
C GLU A 58 -3.40 -7.45 0.01
N ILE A 59 -2.82 -6.30 -0.30
CA ILE A 59 -1.49 -6.18 -0.92
C ILE A 59 -0.53 -5.40 -0.02
N TYR A 60 0.73 -5.80 -0.03
CA TYR A 60 1.85 -5.24 0.71
C TYR A 60 2.96 -4.85 -0.26
#